data_AF-X1MKK1-F1
#
_entry.id   AF-X1MKK1-F1
#
_cell.length_a   1.000
_cell.length_b   1.000
_cell.length_c   1.000
_cell.angle_alpha   90.00
_cell.angle_beta   90.00
_cell.angle_gamma   90.00
#
_symmetry.space_group_name_H-M   'P 1'
#
loop_
_entity.id
_entity.type
_entity.pdbx_description
1 polymer ?
#
loop_
_entity_poly.entity_id
_entity_poly.type
_entity_poly.pdbx_seq_one_letter_code
_entity_poly.pdbx_strand_id
1 'polypeptide(L)' 'MNPGIVLAVHSYKGGTGKTLVSMNLASIFASQGKNVCLVDLDLRAPSLDATFAADGK' A
#
# COMPACT_ATOMS: atom_id res chain seq x y z
N MET A 1 8.43 23.65 -0.61
CA MET A 1 8.28 22.22 -0.24
C MET A 1 8.39 21.43 -1.53
N ASN A 2 9.26 20.42 -1.62
CA ASN A 2 9.22 19.52 -2.77
C ASN A 2 7.94 18.68 -2.70
N PRO A 3 7.10 18.65 -3.75
CA PRO A 3 5.93 17.78 -3.76
C PRO A 3 6.39 16.31 -3.65
N GLY A 4 5.72 15.53 -2.81
CA GLY A 4 5.97 14.09 -2.70
C GLY A 4 5.56 13.35 -3.99
N ILE A 5 6.01 12.10 -4.12
CA ILE A 5 5.62 11.21 -5.23
C ILE A 5 4.34 10.47 -4.82
N VAL A 6 3.34 10.46 -5.70
CA VAL A 6 2.09 9.70 -5.52
C VAL A 6 2.06 8.55 -6.52
N LEU A 7 1.86 7.32 -6.01
CA LEU A 7 1.76 6.11 -6.82
C LEU A 7 0.38 5.48 -6.60
N ALA A 8 -0.39 5.33 -7.68
CA ALA A 8 -1.70 4.66 -7.65
C ALA A 8 -1.59 3.25 -8.26
N VAL A 9 -2.04 2.24 -7.51
CA VAL A 9 -2.03 0.83 -7.96
C VAL A 9 -3.46 0.40 -8.25
N HIS A 10 -3.73 0.00 -9.49
CA HIS A 10 -5.06 -0.40 -9.96
C HIS A 10 -5.02 -1.70 -10.77
N SER A 11 -6.17 -2.35 -10.92
CA SER A 11 -6.40 -3.50 -11.78
C SER A 11 -7.88 -3.64 -12.08
N TYR A 12 -8.18 -4.24 -13.22
CA TYR A 12 -9.54 -4.46 -13.71
C TYR A 12 -10.40 -5.37 -12.80
N LYS A 13 -9.77 -6.29 -12.04
CA LYS A 13 -10.48 -7.32 -11.27
C LYS A 13 -9.92 -7.48 -9.85
N GLY A 14 -10.76 -7.95 -8.93
CA GLY A 14 -10.31 -8.48 -7.63
C GLY A 14 -9.39 -9.70 -7.76
N GLY A 15 -8.58 -9.96 -6.74
CA GLY A 15 -7.72 -11.16 -6.68
C GLY A 15 -6.43 -11.10 -7.51
N THR A 16 -6.10 -9.96 -8.13
CA THR A 16 -4.87 -9.82 -8.94
C THR A 16 -3.62 -9.44 -8.14
N GLY A 17 -3.70 -9.41 -6.81
CA GLY A 17 -2.56 -9.10 -5.94
C GLY A 17 -2.20 -7.61 -5.78
N LYS A 18 -3.09 -6.67 -6.14
CA LYS A 18 -2.84 -5.22 -5.99
C LYS A 18 -2.36 -4.83 -4.60
N THR A 19 -3.10 -5.24 -3.56
CA THR A 19 -2.79 -4.94 -2.16
C THR A 19 -1.40 -5.45 -1.80
N LEU A 20 -1.07 -6.69 -2.17
CA LEU A 20 0.24 -7.28 -1.93
C LEU A 20 1.37 -6.50 -2.60
N VAL A 21 1.18 -6.08 -3.86
CA VAL A 21 2.16 -5.26 -4.58
C VAL A 21 2.33 -3.91 -3.90
N SER A 22 1.25 -3.22 -3.56
CA SER A 22 1.28 -1.92 -2.87
C SER A 22 2.00 -2.00 -1.52
N MET A 23 1.74 -3.05 -0.74
CA MET A 23 2.40 -3.27 0.56
C MET A 23 3.91 -3.50 0.41
N ASN A 24 4.33 -4.33 -0.55
CA ASN A 24 5.74 -4.59 -0.79
C ASN A 24 6.48 -3.34 -1.29
N LEU A 25 5.87 -2.57 -2.19
CA LEU A 25 6.43 -1.28 -2.62
C LEU A 25 6.61 -0.33 -1.43
N ALA A 26 5.60 -0.21 -0.57
CA ALA A 26 5.68 0.62 0.63
C ALA A 26 6.80 0.16 1.58
N SER A 27 6.91 -1.16 1.83
CA SER A 27 7.97 -1.76 2.64
C SER A 27 9.36 -1.50 2.09
N ILE A 28 9.56 -1.65 0.78
CA ILE A 28 10.84 -1.38 0.11
C ILE A 28 11.22 0.10 0.20
N PHE A 29 10.27 1.02 -0.03
CA PHE A 29 10.58 2.45 0.11
C PHE A 29 10.85 2.85 1.55
N ALA A 30 10.13 2.28 2.51
CA ALA A 30 10.38 2.50 3.94
C ALA A 30 11.76 1.97 4.35
N SER A 31 12.16 0.77 3.89
CA SER A 31 13.48 0.20 4.18
C SER A 31 14.64 0.98 3.56
N GLN A 32 14.37 1.74 2.49
CA GLN A 32 15.30 2.71 1.90
C GLN A 32 15.33 4.07 2.63
N GLY A 33 14.64 4.21 3.77
CA GLY A 33 14.60 5.43 4.57
C GLY A 33 13.71 6.53 4.01
N LYS A 34 12.75 6.20 3.13
CA LYS A 34 11.76 7.17 2.64
C LYS A 34 10.60 7.31 3.63
N ASN A 35 10.04 8.52 3.73
CA ASN A 35 8.75 8.74 4.38
C ASN A 35 7.65 8.21 3.46
N VAL A 36 6.97 7.14 3.87
CA VAL A 36 5.97 6.46 3.06
C VAL A 36 4.62 6.47 3.79
N CYS A 37 3.55 6.76 3.05
CA CYS A 37 2.18 6.58 3.49
C CYS A 37 1.51 5.62 2.51
N LEU A 38 0.96 4.51 3.02
CA LEU A 38 0.17 3.57 2.25
C LEU A 38 -1.31 3.78 2.58
N VAL A 39 -2.13 3.97 1.56
CA VAL A 39 -3.58 4.23 1.70
C VAL A 39 -4.34 3.14 0.95
N ASP A 40 -5.20 2.40 1.65
CA ASP A 40 -6.14 1.48 1.00
C ASP A 40 -7.34 2.26 0.47
N LEU A 41 -7.55 2.22 -0.85
CA LEU A 41 -8.68 2.85 -1.53
C LEU A 41 -9.70 1.80 -2.03
N ASP A 42 -9.54 0.52 -1.68
CA ASP A 42 -10.55 -0.51 -1.95
C ASP A 42 -11.66 -0.45 -0.87
N LEU A 43 -12.61 0.47 -1.06
CA LEU A 43 -13.71 0.68 -0.12
C LEU A 43 -14.73 -0.47 -0.08
N ARG A 44 -14.74 -1.36 -1.08
CA ARG A 44 -15.73 -2.43 -1.20
C ARG A 44 -15.23 -3.74 -0.61
N ALA A 45 -13.92 -3.99 -0.72
CA ALA A 45 -13.28 -5.19 -0.19
C ALA A 45 -11.86 -4.85 0.31
N PRO A 46 -11.72 -4.02 1.36
CA PRO A 46 -10.43 -3.66 1.90
C PRO A 46 -9.72 -4.92 2.39
N SER A 47 -8.44 -5.02 2.08
CA SER A 47 -7.62 -6.20 2.41
C SER A 47 -6.29 -5.84 3.05
N LEU A 48 -5.99 -4.54 3.15
CA LEU A 48 -4.74 -4.08 3.74
C LEU A 48 -4.60 -4.55 5.18
N ASP A 49 -5.60 -4.32 6.04
CA ASP A 49 -5.54 -4.70 7.47
C ASP A 49 -5.39 -6.21 7.69
N ALA A 50 -6.15 -7.03 6.94
CA ALA A 50 -6.07 -8.48 7.05
C ALA A 50 -4.73 -9.06 6.53
N THR A 51 -4.05 -8.37 5.61
CA THR A 51 -2.80 -8.85 4.98
C THR A 51 -1.56 -8.24 5.64
N PHE A 52 -1.68 -7.01 6.13
CA PHE A 52 -0.65 -6.27 6.82
C PHE A 52 -0.91 -6.51 8.31
N ALA A 53 -0.17 -7.46 8.90
CA ALA A 53 -0.09 -7.58 10.36
C ALA A 53 0.62 -6.33 10.91
N ALA A 54 -0.06 -5.19 10.85
CA ALA A 54 0.23 -4.05 11.69
C ALA A 54 -0.10 -4.53 13.09
N ASP A 55 0.89 -5.07 13.79
CA ASP A 55 0.82 -5.16 15.24
C ASP A 55 0.52 -3.73 15.70
N GLY A 56 -0.74 -3.47 16.04
CA GLY A 56 -1.24 -2.16 16.49
C GLY A 56 -0.72 -1.83 17.88
N LYS A 57 0.60 -1.91 18.07
CA LYS A 57 1.34 -1.31 19.17
C LYS A 57 1.96 -0.01 18.71
#